data_AF-A0A3Q9W1C7-F1
#
_entry.id   AF-A0A3Q9W1C7-F1
#
_cell.length_a   1.000
_cell.length_b   1.000
_cell.length_c   1.000
_cell.angle_alpha   90.00
_cell.angle_beta   90.00
_cell.angle_gamma   90.00
#
_symmetry.space_group_name_H-M   'P 1'
#
loop_
_entity.id
_entity.type
_entity.pdbx_description
1 polymer ?
#
loop_
_entity_poly.entity_id
_entity_poly.type
_entity_poly.pdbx_seq_one_letter_code
_entity_poly.pdbx_strand_id
1 'polypeptide(L)'
;MTFRNFYFDSYNDTKWIPMYPFDTRIELGDVFQINQGRVRRLLNTCVDLELVNPIEAYDYAPIQMDDWRTSRGCIKVSDMQTVETLIDEQRTRRQQAFRFENRGDYLFHGDVALATFMSNWSKVSPELTVKLTQSKFTFRDVYVITAVAVVERWGLAVAAQEGAELTLTGEQDNSAYLLAQKQCQLTSNHDLAFFAHQNDVPMHFFKAKKLTLSEQMYDEYLARLHCSSERSPRLPLDNWLHANLLNLSATEQLNINTCQEFFQWQDANLDDVLRLSENH
;
A
#
# COMPACT_ATOMS: atom_id res chain seq x y z
N MET A 1 1.28 13.85 1.96
CA MET A 1 1.84 14.30 0.66
C MET A 1 3.24 13.76 0.36
N THR A 2 4.14 13.67 1.33
CA THR A 2 5.52 13.19 1.20
C THR A 2 5.65 11.85 0.47
N PHE A 3 4.83 10.84 0.79
CA PHE A 3 4.90 9.53 0.11
C PHE A 3 3.93 9.39 -1.06
N ARG A 4 3.18 10.44 -1.41
CA ARG A 4 2.13 10.35 -2.44
C ARG A 4 2.64 9.84 -3.78
N ASN A 5 3.78 10.36 -4.24
CA ASN A 5 4.37 9.93 -5.50
C ASN A 5 4.79 8.46 -5.44
N PHE A 6 5.43 8.03 -4.36
CA PHE A 6 5.84 6.64 -4.17
C PHE A 6 4.65 5.68 -4.15
N TYR A 7 3.58 6.01 -3.42
CA TYR A 7 2.35 5.20 -3.39
C TYR A 7 1.67 5.11 -4.76
N PHE A 8 1.56 6.24 -5.45
CA PHE A 8 0.92 6.33 -6.76
C PHE A 8 1.67 5.51 -7.80
N ASP A 9 3.00 5.65 -7.87
CA ASP A 9 3.84 4.92 -8.83
C ASP A 9 3.90 3.44 -8.49
N SER A 10 4.08 3.08 -7.21
CA SER A 10 4.06 1.68 -6.77
C SER A 10 2.78 0.99 -7.21
N TYR A 11 1.62 1.63 -7.04
CA TYR A 11 0.36 1.05 -7.48
C TYR A 11 0.23 1.03 -9.00
N ASN A 12 0.66 2.05 -9.73
CA ASN A 12 0.52 2.07 -11.17
C ASN A 12 1.41 1.04 -11.86
N ASP A 13 2.66 0.92 -11.42
CA ASP A 13 3.67 0.07 -12.00
C ASP A 13 3.44 -1.39 -11.58
N THR A 14 3.24 -1.64 -10.28
CA THR A 14 3.21 -3.01 -9.74
C THR A 14 1.79 -3.54 -9.46
N LYS A 15 0.78 -2.66 -9.36
CA LYS A 15 -0.56 -2.96 -8.80
C LYS A 15 -0.56 -3.37 -7.33
N TRP A 16 0.53 -3.10 -6.60
CA TRP A 16 0.64 -3.35 -5.17
C TRP A 16 0.65 -2.06 -4.36
N ILE A 17 0.10 -2.12 -3.16
CA ILE A 17 0.02 -0.98 -2.24
C ILE A 17 1.10 -1.15 -1.16
N PRO A 18 2.03 -0.20 -0.99
CA PRO A 18 3.01 -0.25 0.09
C PRO A 18 2.33 -0.16 1.46
N MET A 19 2.73 -1.01 2.40
CA MET A 19 2.27 -0.90 3.79
C MET A 19 3.04 0.19 4.52
N TYR A 20 2.35 1.09 5.22
CA TYR A 20 2.98 2.03 6.15
C TYR A 20 2.37 1.90 7.54
N PRO A 21 3.18 1.88 8.62
CA PRO A 21 4.65 1.91 8.66
C PRO A 21 5.33 0.71 7.94
N PHE A 22 6.48 0.94 7.31
CA PHE A 22 7.12 -0.03 6.41
C PHE A 22 7.68 -1.29 7.09
N ASP A 23 7.84 -1.24 8.41
CA ASP A 23 8.22 -2.35 9.29
C ASP A 23 7.01 -3.17 9.78
N THR A 24 5.78 -2.73 9.46
CA THR A 24 4.56 -3.41 9.90
C THR A 24 4.31 -4.63 9.03
N ARG A 25 4.28 -5.79 9.68
CA ARG A 25 3.90 -7.04 9.05
C ARG A 25 2.38 -7.09 8.82
N ILE A 26 2.01 -7.62 7.67
CA ILE A 26 0.63 -7.86 7.26
C ILE A 26 0.50 -9.28 6.73
N GLU A 27 -0.68 -9.86 6.90
CA GLU A 27 -0.93 -11.26 6.56
C GLU A 27 -2.18 -11.40 5.70
N LEU A 28 -2.28 -12.52 4.97
CA LEU A 28 -3.51 -12.86 4.26
C LEU A 28 -4.67 -12.96 5.25
N GLY A 29 -5.81 -12.39 4.86
CA GLY A 29 -6.99 -12.36 5.72
C GLY A 29 -6.94 -11.28 6.81
N ASP A 30 -5.91 -10.44 6.88
CA ASP A 30 -6.00 -9.24 7.72
C ASP A 30 -7.16 -8.36 7.25
N VAL A 31 -8.04 -8.04 8.20
CA VAL A 31 -9.18 -7.13 8.02
C VAL A 31 -8.81 -5.80 8.62
N PHE A 32 -8.96 -4.72 7.87
CA PHE A 32 -8.54 -3.40 8.30
C PHE A 32 -9.46 -2.29 7.80
N GLN A 33 -9.24 -1.09 8.34
CA GLN A 33 -9.83 0.16 7.87
C GLN A 33 -8.72 1.16 7.56
N ILE A 34 -8.96 2.00 6.56
CA ILE A 34 -8.10 3.14 6.28
C ILE A 34 -8.70 4.35 7.02
N ASN A 35 -7.98 4.86 8.00
CA ASN A 35 -8.40 6.06 8.74
C ASN A 35 -7.23 7.03 8.85
N GLN A 36 -7.43 8.27 8.41
CA GLN A 36 -6.42 9.33 8.47
C GLN A 36 -5.07 8.90 7.85
N GLY A 37 -5.10 8.33 6.66
CA GLY A 37 -3.88 7.87 5.96
C GLY A 37 -3.20 6.64 6.55
N ARG A 38 -3.78 6.00 7.57
CA ARG A 38 -3.18 4.84 8.23
C ARG A 38 -4.08 3.61 8.12
N VAL A 39 -3.44 2.48 7.91
CA VAL A 39 -4.07 1.16 8.02
C VAL A 39 -4.23 0.82 9.50
N ARG A 40 -5.48 0.66 9.95
CA ARG A 40 -5.81 0.15 11.28
C ARG A 40 -6.35 -1.27 11.13
N ARG A 41 -5.54 -2.26 11.50
CA ARG A 41 -5.96 -3.65 11.59
C ARG A 41 -7.06 -3.80 12.64
N LEU A 42 -8.14 -4.47 12.27
CA LEU A 42 -9.28 -4.78 13.13
C LEU A 42 -9.17 -6.20 13.69
N LEU A 43 -8.88 -7.17 12.82
CA LEU A 43 -8.74 -8.59 13.13
C LEU A 43 -8.02 -9.30 11.98
N ASN A 44 -7.73 -10.58 12.15
CA ASN A 44 -7.32 -11.50 11.09
C ASN A 44 -8.34 -12.64 10.96
N THR A 45 -8.82 -12.88 9.74
CA THR A 45 -9.87 -13.88 9.50
C THR A 45 -9.45 -15.33 9.77
N CYS A 46 -8.15 -15.65 9.76
CA CYS A 46 -7.65 -17.00 10.05
C CYS A 46 -7.61 -17.29 11.55
N VAL A 47 -7.44 -16.26 12.38
CA VAL A 47 -7.23 -16.40 13.84
C VAL A 47 -8.47 -16.00 14.62
N ASP A 48 -9.10 -14.89 14.24
CA ASP A 48 -10.15 -14.25 15.03
C ASP A 48 -11.56 -14.64 14.55
N LEU A 49 -11.69 -15.25 13.38
CA LEU A 49 -12.96 -15.71 12.84
C LEU A 49 -12.93 -17.22 12.58
N GLU A 50 -13.91 -17.93 13.14
CA GLU A 50 -14.16 -19.32 12.80
C GLU A 50 -14.84 -19.39 11.43
N LEU A 51 -14.02 -19.45 10.38
CA LEU A 51 -14.46 -19.71 9.01
C LEU A 51 -14.60 -21.21 8.76
N VAL A 52 -15.70 -21.61 8.13
CA VAL A 52 -15.94 -22.97 7.64
C VAL A 52 -14.93 -23.30 6.54
N ASN A 53 -14.65 -22.34 5.66
CA ASN A 53 -13.62 -22.47 4.64
C ASN A 53 -12.36 -21.72 5.10
N PRO A 54 -11.30 -22.42 5.55
CA PRO A 54 -10.05 -21.76 5.91
C PRO A 54 -9.44 -21.09 4.67
N ILE A 55 -8.69 -20.01 4.88
CA ILE A 55 -7.98 -19.34 3.78
C ILE A 55 -6.93 -20.30 3.21
N GLU A 56 -7.01 -20.52 1.90
CA GLU A 56 -6.02 -21.27 1.15
C GLU A 56 -5.06 -20.27 0.47
N ALA A 57 -3.76 -20.44 0.71
CA ALA A 57 -2.71 -19.63 0.13
C ALA A 57 -2.06 -20.36 -1.04
N TYR A 58 -1.83 -19.62 -2.13
CA TYR A 58 -0.92 -20.02 -3.20
C TYR A 58 0.40 -19.28 -3.00
N ASP A 59 1.42 -20.01 -2.56
CA ASP A 59 2.73 -19.44 -2.26
C ASP A 59 3.63 -19.34 -3.51
N TYR A 60 4.54 -18.36 -3.49
CA TYR A 60 5.73 -18.26 -4.35
C TYR A 60 5.47 -18.01 -5.84
N ALA A 61 4.63 -17.03 -6.18
CA ALA A 61 4.72 -16.43 -7.51
C ALA A 61 5.89 -15.42 -7.53
N PRO A 62 6.99 -15.68 -8.27
CA PRO A 62 8.03 -14.68 -8.44
C PRO A 62 7.43 -13.46 -9.16
N ILE A 63 7.64 -12.28 -8.59
CA ILE A 63 7.20 -11.02 -9.21
C ILE A 63 8.33 -10.52 -10.11
N GLN A 64 7.98 -9.82 -11.21
CA GLN A 64 8.99 -9.21 -12.07
C GLN A 64 9.77 -8.17 -11.29
N MET A 65 11.09 -8.33 -11.18
CA MET A 65 11.94 -7.51 -10.31
C MET A 65 12.14 -6.08 -10.82
N ASP A 66 12.00 -5.87 -12.12
CA ASP A 66 12.15 -4.53 -12.72
C ASP A 66 11.07 -3.56 -12.23
N ASP A 67 9.89 -4.08 -11.89
CA ASP A 67 8.77 -3.28 -11.35
C ASP A 67 9.04 -2.74 -9.94
N TRP A 68 10.03 -3.29 -9.23
CA TRP A 68 10.37 -2.92 -7.84
C TRP A 68 11.58 -2.00 -7.74
N ARG A 69 12.00 -1.40 -8.87
CA ARG A 69 13.14 -0.49 -8.96
C ARG A 69 12.70 0.82 -9.59
N THR A 70 11.98 1.62 -8.81
CA THR A 70 11.33 2.83 -9.28
C THR A 70 12.00 4.08 -8.72
N SER A 71 12.01 5.14 -9.53
CA SER A 71 12.51 6.43 -9.11
C SER A 71 11.74 7.52 -9.85
N ARG A 72 11.42 8.61 -9.13
CA ARG A 72 10.80 9.80 -9.71
C ARG A 72 11.61 11.02 -9.33
N GLY A 73 11.91 11.88 -10.31
CA GLY A 73 12.59 13.17 -10.10
C GLY A 73 13.92 13.03 -9.36
N CYS A 74 14.64 11.92 -9.56
CA CYS A 74 15.92 11.65 -8.91
C CYS A 74 17.01 11.50 -9.97
N ILE A 75 18.06 12.30 -9.85
CA ILE A 75 19.20 12.29 -10.78
C ILE A 75 20.45 11.88 -10.02
N LYS A 76 21.21 10.95 -10.59
CA LYS A 76 22.56 10.63 -10.11
C LYS A 76 23.52 11.74 -10.52
N VAL A 77 24.02 12.50 -9.56
CA VAL A 77 24.91 13.65 -9.76
C VAL A 77 26.37 13.23 -9.79
N SER A 78 26.74 12.22 -9.01
CA SER A 78 28.12 11.74 -8.91
C SER A 78 28.17 10.22 -8.74
N ASP A 79 29.23 9.62 -9.30
CA ASP A 79 29.55 8.20 -9.16
C ASP A 79 31.08 8.04 -9.20
N MET A 80 31.71 8.11 -8.04
CA MET A 80 33.17 8.13 -7.89
C MET A 80 33.66 6.82 -7.29
N GLN A 81 34.86 6.41 -7.70
CA GLN A 81 35.59 5.30 -7.08
C GLN A 81 36.79 5.86 -6.32
N THR A 82 36.93 5.46 -5.06
CA THR A 82 38.03 5.84 -4.19
C THR A 82 38.76 4.57 -3.79
N VAL A 83 40.08 4.52 -4.03
CA VAL A 83 40.91 3.41 -3.57
C VAL A 83 41.50 3.80 -2.23
N GLU A 84 41.10 3.10 -1.17
CA GLU A 84 41.67 3.25 0.16
C GLU A 84 42.77 2.19 0.34
N THR A 85 44.01 2.64 0.56
CA THR A 85 45.14 1.76 0.83
C THR A 85 45.40 1.74 2.34
N LEU A 86 45.08 0.64 3.01
CA LEU A 86 45.33 0.45 4.44
C LEU A 86 46.38 -0.63 4.64
N ILE A 87 47.62 -0.19 4.91
CA ILE A 87 48.82 -0.91 5.44
C ILE A 87 49.27 -2.19 4.66
N ASP A 88 48.37 -2.98 4.08
CA ASP A 88 48.62 -4.06 3.09
C ASP A 88 47.36 -4.48 2.28
N GLU A 89 46.18 -3.90 2.51
CA GLU A 89 44.95 -4.16 1.73
C GLU A 89 44.53 -2.90 0.95
N GLN A 90 44.31 -3.06 -0.37
CA GLN A 90 43.63 -2.07 -1.19
C GLN A 90 42.13 -2.38 -1.19
N ARG A 91 41.31 -1.49 -0.66
CA ARG A 91 39.85 -1.57 -0.77
C ARG A 91 39.34 -0.47 -1.68
N THR A 92 38.68 -0.85 -2.76
CA THR A 92 37.99 0.11 -3.63
C THR A 92 36.59 0.36 -3.08
N ARG A 93 36.35 1.60 -2.64
CA ARG A 93 35.02 2.09 -2.29
C ARG A 93 34.42 2.86 -3.44
N ARG A 94 33.12 2.73 -3.63
CA ARG A 94 32.34 3.51 -4.57
C ARG A 94 31.44 4.47 -3.80
N GLN A 95 31.33 5.70 -4.27
CA GLN A 95 30.49 6.74 -3.70
C GLN A 95 29.52 7.24 -4.77
N GLN A 96 28.23 7.24 -4.46
CA GLN A 96 27.18 7.77 -5.33
C GLN A 96 26.43 8.90 -4.66
N ALA A 97 26.22 9.99 -5.38
CA ALA A 97 25.41 11.11 -4.94
C ALA A 97 24.20 11.28 -5.84
N PHE A 98 23.04 11.50 -5.23
CA PHE A 98 21.75 11.70 -5.88
C PHE A 98 21.17 13.04 -5.44
N ARG A 99 20.46 13.69 -6.36
CA ARG A 99 19.71 14.92 -6.10
C ARG A 99 18.27 14.78 -6.57
N PHE A 100 17.35 15.26 -5.75
CA PHE A 100 15.92 15.22 -6.01
C PHE A 100 15.43 16.57 -6.53
N GLU A 101 14.57 16.54 -7.55
CA GLU A 101 14.06 17.74 -8.20
C GLU A 101 12.97 18.41 -7.37
N ASN A 102 12.03 17.66 -6.80
CA ASN A 102 10.87 18.20 -6.10
C ASN A 102 10.63 17.51 -4.75
N ARG A 103 9.81 18.14 -3.91
CA ARG A 103 9.28 17.51 -2.70
C ARG A 103 8.48 16.25 -3.03
N GLY A 104 8.75 15.16 -2.31
CA GLY A 104 8.08 13.87 -2.47
C GLY A 104 8.62 13.03 -3.63
N ASP A 105 9.62 13.52 -4.36
CA ASP A 105 10.41 12.69 -5.28
C ASP A 105 11.19 11.65 -4.47
N TYR A 106 11.42 10.50 -5.10
CA TYR A 106 11.90 9.32 -4.39
C TYR A 106 12.81 8.44 -5.24
N LEU A 107 13.62 7.65 -4.54
CA LEU A 107 14.44 6.59 -5.08
C LEU A 107 14.13 5.33 -4.28
N PHE A 108 13.58 4.33 -4.95
CA PHE A 108 13.25 3.04 -4.36
C PHE A 108 14.01 1.91 -5.05
N HIS A 109 14.49 0.99 -4.24
CA HIS A 109 15.06 -0.25 -4.71
C HIS A 109 14.53 -1.38 -3.85
N GLY A 110 13.81 -2.32 -4.44
CA GLY A 110 13.43 -3.58 -3.85
C GLY A 110 14.12 -4.74 -4.54
N ASP A 111 14.54 -5.72 -3.77
CA ASP A 111 15.11 -6.96 -4.27
C ASP A 111 14.52 -8.16 -3.52
N VAL A 112 14.43 -9.30 -4.22
CA VAL A 112 13.82 -10.54 -3.72
C VAL A 112 12.34 -10.31 -3.32
N ALA A 113 11.51 -9.98 -4.30
CA ALA A 113 10.06 -9.86 -4.14
C ALA A 113 9.35 -11.21 -4.32
N LEU A 114 8.68 -11.69 -3.27
CA LEU A 114 7.84 -12.89 -3.29
C LEU A 114 6.39 -12.51 -3.00
N ALA A 115 5.45 -13.04 -3.77
CA ALA A 115 4.02 -12.85 -3.51
C ALA A 115 3.32 -14.15 -3.11
N THR A 116 2.41 -14.01 -2.15
CA THR A 116 1.44 -15.02 -1.74
C THR A 116 0.03 -14.50 -2.00
N PHE A 117 -0.82 -15.33 -2.61
CA PHE A 117 -2.19 -14.98 -2.98
C PHE A 117 -3.21 -15.87 -2.30
N MET A 118 -4.37 -15.32 -1.96
CA MET A 118 -5.52 -16.12 -1.56
C MET A 118 -6.16 -16.79 -2.78
N SER A 119 -6.15 -18.12 -2.82
CA SER A 119 -6.66 -18.90 -3.96
C SER A 119 -8.17 -19.15 -3.91
N ASN A 120 -8.74 -19.17 -2.71
CA ASN A 120 -10.14 -19.56 -2.48
C ASN A 120 -11.07 -18.40 -2.09
N TRP A 121 -10.77 -17.17 -2.55
CA TRP A 121 -11.54 -15.96 -2.25
C TRP A 121 -13.05 -16.10 -2.51
N SER A 122 -13.44 -16.77 -3.60
CA SER A 122 -14.85 -16.96 -3.96
C SER A 122 -15.64 -17.75 -2.91
N LYS A 123 -14.96 -18.64 -2.16
CA LYS A 123 -15.56 -19.40 -1.06
C LYS A 123 -15.58 -18.62 0.26
N VAL A 124 -14.51 -17.86 0.52
CA VAL A 124 -14.32 -17.10 1.76
C VAL A 124 -15.21 -15.85 1.80
N SER A 125 -15.36 -15.15 0.68
CA SER A 125 -15.99 -13.84 0.65
C SER A 125 -17.46 -13.79 1.10
N PRO A 126 -18.36 -14.74 0.74
CA PRO A 126 -19.75 -14.70 1.21
C PRO A 126 -19.87 -14.99 2.71
N GLU A 127 -19.04 -15.90 3.21
CA GLU A 127 -18.97 -16.22 4.64
C GLU A 127 -18.46 -15.02 5.45
N LEU A 128 -17.42 -14.37 4.94
CA LEU A 128 -16.82 -13.20 5.58
C LEU A 128 -17.82 -12.04 5.68
N THR A 129 -18.61 -11.79 4.62
CA THR A 129 -19.69 -10.77 4.66
C THR A 129 -20.66 -11.04 5.81
N VAL A 130 -21.10 -12.29 5.98
CA VAL A 130 -22.03 -12.67 7.05
C VAL A 130 -21.39 -12.49 8.43
N LYS A 131 -20.16 -13.00 8.63
CA LYS A 131 -19.45 -12.92 9.91
C LYS A 131 -19.15 -11.48 10.32
N LEU A 132 -18.71 -10.65 9.37
CA LEU A 132 -18.52 -9.22 9.61
C LEU A 132 -19.85 -8.53 9.91
N THR A 133 -20.99 -9.00 9.37
CA THR A 133 -22.32 -8.43 9.68
C THR A 133 -22.80 -8.73 11.07
N GLN A 134 -22.41 -9.90 11.58
CA GLN A 134 -22.66 -10.30 12.95
C GLN A 134 -21.70 -9.61 13.93
N SER A 135 -20.55 -9.14 13.46
CA SER A 135 -19.56 -8.46 14.27
C SER A 135 -20.01 -7.03 14.63
N LYS A 136 -19.41 -6.46 15.68
CA LYS A 136 -19.70 -5.08 16.12
C LYS A 136 -19.03 -4.00 15.25
N PHE A 137 -18.46 -4.34 14.10
CA PHE A 137 -17.78 -3.36 13.27
C PHE A 137 -18.76 -2.57 12.41
N THR A 138 -18.65 -1.24 12.45
CA THR A 138 -19.31 -0.37 11.48
C THR A 138 -18.67 -0.57 10.11
N PHE A 139 -19.44 -1.06 9.15
CA PHE A 139 -19.05 -1.41 7.78
C PHE A 139 -18.58 -0.28 6.86
N ARG A 140 -18.30 0.90 7.41
CA ARG A 140 -18.23 2.11 6.60
C ARG A 140 -17.07 2.16 5.62
N ASP A 141 -16.01 1.36 5.84
CA ASP A 141 -14.89 1.15 4.93
C ASP A 141 -14.06 -0.06 5.43
N VAL A 142 -14.48 -1.29 5.11
CA VAL A 142 -13.77 -2.52 5.52
C VAL A 142 -13.00 -3.09 4.34
N TYR A 143 -11.73 -3.42 4.58
CA TYR A 143 -10.84 -4.03 3.61
C TYR A 143 -10.35 -5.38 4.12
N VAL A 144 -10.05 -6.28 3.20
CA VAL A 144 -9.48 -7.61 3.48
C VAL A 144 -8.28 -7.81 2.59
N ILE A 145 -7.15 -8.18 3.17
CA ILE A 145 -5.93 -8.48 2.42
C ILE A 145 -6.10 -9.83 1.71
N THR A 146 -6.02 -9.81 0.38
CA THR A 146 -6.17 -10.99 -0.48
C THR A 146 -4.85 -11.41 -1.14
N ALA A 147 -3.84 -10.55 -1.13
CA ALA A 147 -2.49 -10.91 -1.53
C ALA A 147 -1.47 -10.10 -0.73
N VAL A 148 -0.33 -10.70 -0.43
CA VAL A 148 0.81 -10.04 0.22
C VAL A 148 2.05 -10.26 -0.64
N ALA A 149 2.77 -9.19 -0.93
CA ALA A 149 4.10 -9.22 -1.51
C ALA A 149 5.11 -8.78 -0.46
N VAL A 150 6.22 -9.50 -0.37
CA VAL A 150 7.28 -9.27 0.60
C VAL A 150 8.56 -8.99 -0.17
N VAL A 151 9.17 -7.84 0.12
CA VAL A 151 10.46 -7.43 -0.42
C VAL A 151 11.48 -7.53 0.71
N GLU A 152 12.37 -8.53 0.65
CA GLU A 152 13.29 -8.83 1.75
C GLU A 152 14.36 -7.76 1.92
N ARG A 153 14.90 -7.25 0.80
CA ARG A 153 15.94 -6.23 0.79
C ARG A 153 15.42 -5.00 0.09
N TRP A 154 15.47 -3.87 0.78
CA TRP A 154 14.95 -2.65 0.21
C TRP A 154 15.66 -1.40 0.69
N GLY A 155 15.65 -0.38 -0.16
CA GLY A 155 16.05 0.97 0.17
C GLY A 155 15.03 1.95 -0.38
N LEU A 156 14.66 2.94 0.44
CA LEU A 156 13.77 4.03 0.04
C LEU A 156 14.34 5.35 0.56
N ALA A 157 14.48 6.30 -0.35
CA ALA A 157 14.78 7.69 -0.03
C ALA A 157 13.67 8.58 -0.59
N VAL A 158 13.20 9.55 0.20
CA VAL A 158 12.13 10.48 -0.20
C VAL A 158 12.50 11.90 0.19
N ALA A 159 12.43 12.82 -0.77
CA ALA A 159 12.78 14.22 -0.60
C ALA A 159 11.75 14.99 0.24
N ALA A 160 12.21 15.76 1.23
CA ALA A 160 11.36 16.69 1.99
C ALA A 160 11.10 17.99 1.21
N GLN A 161 12.03 18.41 0.36
CA GLN A 161 11.95 19.62 -0.45
C GLN A 161 12.74 19.47 -1.76
N GLU A 162 12.57 20.44 -2.66
CA GLU A 162 13.35 20.58 -3.88
C GLU A 162 14.85 20.69 -3.56
N GLY A 163 15.67 20.01 -4.36
CA GLY A 163 17.12 20.04 -4.23
C GLY A 163 17.68 19.15 -3.12
N ALA A 164 16.87 18.29 -2.48
CA ALA A 164 17.35 17.35 -1.49
C ALA A 164 18.46 16.44 -2.04
N GLU A 165 19.39 16.03 -1.18
CA GLU A 165 20.58 15.26 -1.57
C GLU A 165 20.75 14.00 -0.75
N LEU A 166 21.21 12.94 -1.42
CA LEU A 166 21.53 11.66 -0.82
C LEU A 166 22.91 11.21 -1.29
N THR A 167 23.82 10.96 -0.37
CA THR A 167 25.14 10.40 -0.67
C THR A 167 25.31 9.04 0.01
N LEU A 168 25.61 8.03 -0.80
CA LEU A 168 25.82 6.64 -0.40
C LEU A 168 27.26 6.23 -0.67
N THR A 169 27.81 5.39 0.17
CA THR A 169 29.09 4.71 -0.03
C THR A 169 28.93 3.21 0.14
N GLY A 170 29.68 2.43 -0.63
CA GLY A 170 29.65 0.98 -0.58
C GLY A 170 30.90 0.38 -1.18
N GLU A 171 31.03 -0.94 -1.06
CA GLU A 171 32.10 -1.66 -1.75
C GLU A 171 31.83 -1.66 -3.26
N GLN A 172 32.91 -1.78 -4.04
CA GLN A 172 32.79 -1.89 -5.48
C GLN A 172 32.09 -3.21 -5.84
N ASP A 173 30.87 -3.10 -6.37
CA ASP A 173 30.10 -4.21 -6.93
C ASP A 173 29.49 -3.76 -8.27
N ASN A 174 29.08 -4.72 -9.10
CA ASN A 174 28.54 -4.54 -10.44
C ASN A 174 27.14 -3.92 -10.48
N SER A 175 26.51 -3.67 -9.34
CA SER A 175 25.18 -3.04 -9.27
C SER A 175 25.21 -1.61 -9.82
N ALA A 176 24.20 -1.22 -10.61
CA ALA A 176 24.09 0.14 -11.14
C ALA A 176 23.96 1.20 -10.03
N TYR A 177 23.29 0.84 -8.92
CA TYR A 177 23.00 1.69 -7.78
C TYR A 177 23.52 1.06 -6.48
N LEU A 178 24.21 1.84 -5.64
CA LEU A 178 24.68 1.40 -4.32
C LEU A 178 23.51 1.05 -3.39
N LEU A 179 22.36 1.69 -3.56
CA LEU A 179 21.14 1.39 -2.79
C LEU A 179 20.63 -0.05 -3.01
N ALA A 180 21.08 -0.72 -4.07
CA ALA A 180 20.76 -2.13 -4.35
C ALA A 180 21.64 -3.11 -3.56
N GLN A 181 22.76 -2.64 -3.01
CA GLN A 181 23.77 -3.50 -2.42
C GLN A 181 23.46 -3.76 -0.94
N LYS A 182 23.71 -4.99 -0.50
CA LYS A 182 23.57 -5.36 0.91
C LYS A 182 24.43 -4.48 1.82
N GLN A 183 25.64 -4.14 1.39
CA GLN A 183 26.60 -3.35 2.15
C GLN A 183 26.67 -1.91 1.62
N CYS A 184 25.60 -1.15 1.85
CA CYS A 184 25.51 0.27 1.54
C CYS A 184 25.47 1.08 2.84
N GLN A 185 26.24 2.16 2.89
CA GLN A 185 26.32 3.08 4.02
C GLN A 185 25.87 4.47 3.60
N LEU A 186 24.96 5.04 4.39
CA LEU A 186 24.59 6.44 4.24
C LEU A 186 25.75 7.31 4.71
N THR A 187 26.25 8.17 3.82
CA THR A 187 27.35 9.11 4.14
C THR A 187 26.81 10.49 4.48
N SER A 188 25.81 10.95 3.73
CA SER A 188 25.14 12.23 3.98
C SER A 188 23.70 12.16 3.48
N ASN A 189 22.78 12.73 4.25
CA ASN A 189 21.44 13.08 3.81
C ASN A 189 21.21 14.57 4.07
N HIS A 190 20.73 15.28 3.06
CA HIS A 190 20.29 16.65 3.20
C HIS A 190 18.84 16.74 2.73
N ASP A 191 17.98 17.27 3.59
CA ASP A 191 16.58 17.55 3.25
C ASP A 191 15.76 16.35 2.76
N LEU A 192 16.07 15.14 3.25
CA LEU A 192 15.22 13.97 3.06
C LEU A 192 14.15 13.91 4.14
N ALA A 193 12.92 13.64 3.73
CA ALA A 193 11.82 13.37 4.66
C ALA A 193 11.89 11.94 5.20
N PHE A 194 12.44 11.02 4.41
CA PHE A 194 12.60 9.63 4.78
C PHE A 194 13.83 9.03 4.10
N PHE A 195 14.58 8.23 4.85
CA PHE A 195 15.60 7.35 4.32
C PHE A 195 15.62 6.06 5.14
N ALA A 196 15.51 4.93 4.45
CA ALA A 196 15.76 3.62 5.04
C ALA A 196 16.47 2.73 4.03
N HIS A 197 17.39 1.91 4.53
CA HIS A 197 18.04 0.85 3.78
C HIS A 197 18.10 -0.36 4.71
N GLN A 198 17.32 -1.40 4.41
CA GLN A 198 17.06 -2.52 5.31
C GLN A 198 17.32 -3.84 4.58
N ASN A 199 18.01 -4.74 5.26
CA ASN A 199 18.28 -6.10 4.79
C ASN A 199 17.64 -7.18 5.68
N ASP A 200 17.25 -6.83 6.91
CA ASP A 200 16.77 -7.77 7.91
C ASP A 200 15.28 -7.59 8.22
N VAL A 201 14.72 -6.42 7.87
CA VAL A 201 13.29 -6.10 8.05
C VAL A 201 12.64 -5.98 6.68
N PRO A 202 11.82 -6.96 6.27
CA PRO A 202 11.20 -6.96 4.97
C PRO A 202 10.11 -5.88 4.88
N MET A 203 9.99 -5.26 3.72
CA MET A 203 8.90 -4.36 3.39
C MET A 203 7.72 -5.17 2.86
N HIS A 204 6.52 -4.86 3.36
CA HIS A 204 5.31 -5.54 2.91
C HIS A 204 4.50 -4.65 1.99
N PHE A 205 3.93 -5.28 0.98
CA PHE A 205 2.99 -4.68 0.05
C PHE A 205 1.77 -5.59 -0.04
N PHE A 206 0.62 -5.04 -0.39
CA PHE A 206 -0.61 -5.83 -0.43
C PHE A 206 -1.53 -5.48 -1.58
N LYS A 207 -2.41 -6.44 -1.86
CA LYS A 207 -3.68 -6.23 -2.56
C LYS A 207 -4.80 -6.52 -1.59
N ALA A 208 -5.81 -5.69 -1.60
CA ALA A 208 -6.97 -5.83 -0.75
C ALA A 208 -8.26 -5.73 -1.54
N LYS A 209 -9.31 -6.33 -0.99
CA LYS A 209 -10.67 -6.12 -1.45
C LYS A 209 -11.43 -5.29 -0.43
N LYS A 210 -12.17 -4.31 -0.92
CA LYS A 210 -13.01 -3.39 -0.17
C LYS A 210 -14.46 -3.87 -0.20
N LEU A 211 -15.10 -3.90 0.97
CA LEU A 211 -16.54 -4.11 1.08
C LEU A 211 -17.24 -2.81 0.71
N THR A 212 -18.10 -2.88 -0.30
CA THR A 212 -18.87 -1.76 -0.84
C THR A 212 -20.33 -2.15 -0.95
N LEU A 213 -21.23 -1.16 -1.12
CA LEU A 213 -22.61 -1.45 -1.48
C LEU A 213 -22.65 -2.18 -2.83
N SER A 214 -23.57 -3.14 -2.96
CA SER A 214 -23.85 -3.75 -4.26
C SER A 214 -24.36 -2.68 -5.24
N GLU A 215 -24.10 -2.88 -6.53
CA GLU A 215 -24.54 -1.94 -7.57
C GLU A 215 -26.06 -1.73 -7.54
N GLN A 216 -26.82 -2.81 -7.37
CA GLN A 216 -28.28 -2.73 -7.22
C GLN A 216 -28.69 -1.85 -6.04
N MET A 217 -28.11 -2.07 -4.86
CA MET A 217 -28.45 -1.24 -3.69
C MET A 217 -28.02 0.21 -3.89
N TYR A 218 -26.86 0.43 -4.51
CA TYR A 218 -26.37 1.77 -4.85
C TYR A 218 -27.38 2.52 -5.72
N ASP A 219 -27.88 1.90 -6.79
CA ASP A 219 -28.89 2.46 -7.68
C ASP A 219 -30.22 2.72 -6.96
N GLU A 220 -30.67 1.80 -6.11
CA GLU A 220 -31.87 1.97 -5.30
C GLU A 220 -31.77 3.17 -4.35
N TYR A 221 -30.61 3.36 -3.70
CA TYR A 221 -30.38 4.52 -2.82
C TYR A 221 -30.29 5.82 -3.61
N LEU A 222 -29.64 5.82 -4.77
CA LEU A 222 -29.61 6.98 -5.67
C LEU A 222 -31.02 7.35 -6.15
N ALA A 223 -31.84 6.36 -6.53
CA ALA A 223 -33.22 6.59 -6.93
C ALA A 223 -34.06 7.15 -5.77
N ARG A 224 -33.88 6.64 -4.54
CA ARG A 224 -34.53 7.20 -3.34
C ARG A 224 -34.09 8.63 -3.05
N LEU A 225 -32.81 8.96 -3.20
CA LEU A 225 -32.31 10.32 -3.06
C LEU A 225 -32.90 11.25 -4.12
N HIS A 226 -32.95 10.80 -5.37
CA HIS A 226 -33.57 11.54 -6.47
C HIS A 226 -35.07 11.80 -6.23
N CYS A 227 -35.83 10.79 -5.80
CA CYS A 227 -37.27 10.93 -5.52
C CYS A 227 -37.56 11.74 -4.23
N SER A 228 -36.68 11.65 -3.21
CA SER A 228 -36.80 12.51 -2.01
C SER A 228 -36.37 13.96 -2.27
N SER A 229 -35.61 14.22 -3.34
CA SER A 229 -35.19 15.55 -3.78
C SER A 229 -36.35 16.44 -4.27
N GLU A 230 -37.55 15.90 -4.50
CA GLU A 230 -38.76 16.70 -4.76
C GLU A 230 -39.15 17.58 -3.55
N ARG A 231 -38.52 17.38 -2.38
CA ARG A 231 -38.50 18.32 -1.25
C ARG A 231 -37.12 18.94 -1.03
N SER A 232 -36.52 19.46 -2.11
CA SER A 232 -35.30 20.30 -2.23
C SER A 232 -34.01 19.84 -1.52
N PRO A 233 -32.92 19.76 -2.29
CA PRO A 233 -31.58 19.94 -1.75
C PRO A 233 -30.85 21.09 -2.44
N ARG A 234 -30.38 22.04 -1.63
CA ARG A 234 -29.46 23.12 -2.03
C ARG A 234 -27.99 22.65 -2.14
N LEU A 235 -27.74 21.36 -2.33
CA LEU A 235 -26.38 20.81 -2.37
C LEU A 235 -26.06 20.28 -3.77
N PRO A 236 -24.86 20.55 -4.32
CA PRO A 236 -24.46 20.06 -5.64
C PRO A 236 -24.55 18.54 -5.71
N LEU A 237 -24.97 18.02 -6.87
CA LEU A 237 -25.02 16.59 -7.19
C LEU A 237 -23.69 15.86 -6.89
N ASP A 238 -22.57 16.57 -6.98
CA ASP A 238 -21.24 16.06 -6.63
C ASP A 238 -21.15 15.61 -5.17
N ASN A 239 -21.80 16.32 -4.24
CA ASN A 239 -21.83 15.91 -2.84
C ASN A 239 -22.66 14.63 -2.63
N TRP A 240 -23.52 14.26 -3.57
CA TRP A 240 -24.38 13.08 -3.48
C TRP A 240 -23.65 11.84 -3.97
N LEU A 241 -22.88 11.98 -5.06
CA LEU A 241 -21.97 10.95 -5.55
C LEU A 241 -20.89 10.61 -4.52
N HIS A 242 -20.48 11.60 -3.70
CA HIS A 242 -19.54 11.44 -2.62
C HIS A 242 -20.17 11.19 -1.23
N ALA A 243 -21.51 11.24 -1.12
CA ALA A 243 -22.17 10.91 0.13
C ALA A 243 -22.01 9.42 0.40
N ASN A 244 -21.56 9.05 1.59
CA ASN A 244 -21.51 7.66 2.00
C ASN A 244 -22.96 7.15 2.11
N LEU A 245 -23.49 6.54 1.04
CA LEU A 245 -24.87 6.08 0.93
C LEU A 245 -25.22 5.03 2.00
N LEU A 246 -24.23 4.41 2.63
CA LEU A 246 -24.42 3.57 3.83
C LEU A 246 -24.99 4.37 5.01
N ASN A 247 -24.90 5.69 5.04
CA ASN A 247 -25.55 6.51 6.07
C ASN A 247 -27.07 6.58 5.88
N LEU A 248 -27.57 6.24 4.69
CA LEU A 248 -29.00 6.21 4.37
C LEU A 248 -29.62 4.84 4.62
N SER A 249 -28.81 3.82 4.90
CA SER A 249 -29.32 2.50 5.22
C SER A 249 -29.91 2.50 6.64
N ALA A 250 -31.19 2.13 6.73
CA ALA A 250 -31.81 1.88 8.02
C ALA A 250 -31.21 0.60 8.60
N THR A 251 -30.86 0.60 9.89
CA THR A 251 -30.27 -0.56 10.60
C THR A 251 -31.12 -1.83 10.48
N GLU A 252 -32.42 -1.69 10.20
CA GLU A 252 -33.37 -2.80 10.00
C GLU A 252 -33.23 -3.51 8.63
N GLN A 253 -32.70 -2.82 7.60
CA GLN A 253 -32.52 -3.40 6.26
C GLN A 253 -31.27 -4.29 6.15
N LEU A 254 -30.35 -4.15 7.11
CA LEU A 254 -29.06 -4.81 7.13
C LEU A 254 -29.10 -5.94 8.15
N ASN A 255 -29.48 -7.14 7.70
CA ASN A 255 -29.50 -8.34 8.53
C ASN A 255 -28.76 -9.49 7.84
N ILE A 256 -28.58 -10.60 8.55
CA ILE A 256 -27.83 -11.76 8.08
C ILE A 256 -28.37 -12.30 6.74
N ASN A 257 -29.69 -12.22 6.53
CA ASN A 257 -30.34 -12.79 5.35
C ASN A 257 -30.22 -11.86 4.13
N THR A 258 -30.08 -10.55 4.33
CA THR A 258 -30.01 -9.56 3.25
C THR A 258 -28.57 -9.09 2.96
N CYS A 259 -27.61 -9.37 3.86
CA CYS A 259 -26.26 -8.82 3.75
C CYS A 259 -25.51 -9.21 2.48
N GLN A 260 -25.76 -10.39 1.93
CA GLN A 260 -25.10 -10.86 0.70
C GLN A 260 -25.61 -10.14 -0.56
N GLU A 261 -26.87 -9.72 -0.57
CA GLU A 261 -27.43 -8.89 -1.65
C GLU A 261 -27.06 -7.41 -1.46
N PHE A 262 -26.82 -7.01 -0.20
CA PHE A 262 -26.56 -5.64 0.18
C PHE A 262 -25.12 -5.18 -0.13
N PHE A 263 -24.17 -6.10 -0.03
CA PHE A 263 -22.76 -5.81 -0.16
C PHE A 263 -22.07 -6.59 -1.27
N GLN A 264 -21.03 -5.98 -1.83
CA GLN A 264 -20.12 -6.62 -2.76
C GLN A 264 -18.68 -6.26 -2.45
N TRP A 265 -17.76 -7.13 -2.87
CA TRP A 265 -16.33 -6.93 -2.71
C TRP A 265 -15.72 -6.43 -4.01
N GLN A 266 -15.04 -5.29 -3.95
CA GLN A 266 -14.30 -4.71 -5.09
C GLN A 266 -12.81 -4.66 -4.78
N ASP A 267 -11.97 -4.67 -5.81
CA ASP A 267 -10.52 -4.48 -5.59
C ASP A 267 -10.22 -3.06 -5.13
N ALA A 268 -9.29 -2.93 -4.18
CA ALA A 268 -8.80 -1.63 -3.75
C ALA A 268 -8.17 -0.89 -4.94
N ASN A 269 -8.59 0.36 -5.12
CA ASN A 269 -8.27 1.15 -6.29
C ASN A 269 -7.32 2.32 -5.95
N LEU A 270 -7.05 3.14 -6.96
CA LEU A 270 -6.16 4.29 -6.82
C LEU A 270 -6.68 5.33 -5.81
N ASP A 271 -7.99 5.50 -5.66
CA ASP A 271 -8.55 6.43 -4.68
C ASP A 271 -8.26 5.96 -3.25
N ASP A 272 -8.33 4.65 -3.00
CA ASP A 272 -7.96 4.05 -1.70
C ASP A 272 -6.46 4.25 -1.41
N VAL A 273 -5.60 4.13 -2.44
CA VAL A 273 -4.16 4.40 -2.34
C VAL A 273 -3.90 5.86 -2.00
N LEU A 274 -4.61 6.78 -2.63
CA LEU A 274 -4.46 8.22 -2.37
C LEU A 274 -4.86 8.55 -0.93
N ARG A 275 -5.93 7.95 -0.40
CA ARG A 275 -6.32 8.11 1.02
C ARG A 275 -5.20 7.73 1.98
N LEU A 276 -4.40 6.70 1.68
CA LEU A 276 -3.23 6.32 2.48
C LEU A 276 -2.11 7.38 2.42
N SER A 277 -2.00 8.11 1.32
CA SER A 277 -0.94 9.10 1.13
C SER A 277 -1.26 10.52 1.65
N GLU A 278 -2.52 10.79 2.03
CA GLU A 278 -2.98 12.14 2.38
C GLU A 278 -2.23 12.72 3.60
N ASN A 279 -1.98 11.90 4.62
CA ASN A 279 -1.35 12.33 5.88
C ASN A 279 0.16 12.12 5.98
N HIS A 280 0.79 11.57 4.94
CA HIS A 280 2.23 11.34 4.89
C HIS A 280 2.89 12.12 3.78
#